data_AF-A0A540WJ44-F1
#
_entry.id   AF-A0A540WJ44-F1
#
_cell.length_a   1.000
_cell.length_b   1.000
_cell.length_c   1.000
_cell.angle_alpha   90.00
_cell.angle_beta   90.00
_cell.angle_gamma   90.00
#
_symmetry.space_group_name_H-M   'P 1'
#
loop_
_entity.id
_entity.type
_entity.pdbx_description
1 polymer ?
#
loop_
_entity_poly.entity_id
_entity_poly.type
_entity_poly.pdbx_seq_one_letter_code
_entity_poly.pdbx_strand_id
1 'polypeptide(L)'
;MFHGGSPGTPGPGRPCSRTDGSPSGRRRWNTRDAARVALAYTLDTQWRNRAEFADGRAQAQAFLERKWKKELDYRLIKALWLYGDHRIAVRYAYEWHDDSGHWFRSYGNENWEFAADGLMQR
;
A
#
# COMPACT_ATOMS: atom_id res chain seq x y z
N MET A 1 11.87 -30.43 1.52
CA MET A 1 12.14 -29.50 2.65
C MET A 1 11.81 -28.10 2.14
N PHE A 2 10.59 -27.61 2.38
CA PHE A 2 10.16 -26.28 1.94
C PHE A 2 10.43 -25.30 3.08
N HIS A 3 11.44 -24.43 2.92
CA HIS A 3 11.63 -23.31 3.83
C HIS A 3 10.48 -22.32 3.66
N GLY A 4 9.72 -22.12 4.74
CA GLY A 4 8.68 -21.09 4.83
C GLY A 4 9.30 -19.70 4.79
N GLY A 5 9.26 -19.05 3.63
CA GLY A 5 9.47 -17.61 3.54
C GLY A 5 8.23 -16.88 4.04
N SER A 6 8.39 -16.00 5.04
CA SER A 6 7.31 -15.12 5.48
C SER A 6 6.80 -14.27 4.30
N PRO A 7 5.49 -14.09 4.11
CA PRO A 7 4.96 -13.22 3.07
C PRO A 7 5.22 -11.76 3.47
N GLY A 8 6.25 -11.13 2.90
CA GLY A 8 6.72 -9.80 3.29
C GLY A 8 7.26 -9.03 2.10
N THR A 9 7.34 -7.72 2.25
CA THR A 9 8.02 -6.77 1.36
C THR A 9 9.31 -7.35 0.76
N PRO A 10 9.71 -6.96 -0.47
CA PRO A 10 10.96 -7.44 -1.07
C PRO A 10 12.11 -7.27 -0.08
N GLY A 11 12.86 -8.35 0.15
CA GLY A 11 14.04 -8.29 1.02
C GLY A 11 15.11 -7.39 0.42
N PRO A 12 16.02 -6.83 1.25
CA PRO A 12 17.01 -5.88 0.78
C PRO A 12 17.82 -6.40 -0.41
N GLY A 13 17.95 -5.59 -1.47
CA GLY A 13 18.72 -5.91 -2.67
C GLY A 13 18.22 -7.11 -3.50
N ARG A 14 17.06 -7.69 -3.19
CA ARG A 14 16.49 -8.80 -3.96
C ARG A 14 15.40 -8.33 -4.92
N PRO A 15 15.31 -8.92 -6.13
CA PRO A 15 14.18 -8.71 -7.01
C PRO A 15 12.86 -9.13 -6.35
N CYS A 16 11.80 -8.42 -6.70
CA CYS A 16 10.42 -8.73 -6.36
C CYS A 16 10.04 -10.11 -6.91
N SER A 17 9.20 -10.79 -6.15
CA SER A 17 8.73 -12.13 -6.42
C SER A 17 7.21 -12.20 -6.27
N ARG A 18 6.62 -13.33 -6.69
CA ARG A 18 5.17 -13.57 -6.61
C ARG A 18 4.62 -13.44 -5.19
N THR A 19 5.44 -13.68 -4.17
CA THR A 19 5.02 -13.60 -2.76
C THR A 19 5.04 -12.19 -2.20
N ASP A 20 5.62 -11.21 -2.89
CA ASP A 20 5.80 -9.85 -2.36
C ASP A 20 4.55 -8.98 -2.59
N GLY A 21 3.72 -9.34 -3.57
CA GLY A 21 2.35 -8.83 -3.72
C GLY A 21 1.33 -9.42 -2.73
N SER A 22 1.82 -10.04 -1.66
CA SER A 22 1.06 -10.80 -0.66
C SER A 22 0.02 -9.96 0.10
N PRO A 23 -0.96 -10.63 0.77
CA PRO A 23 -1.85 -10.02 1.76
C PRO A 23 -1.20 -9.18 2.87
N SER A 24 0.14 -9.13 3.02
CA SER A 24 0.83 -8.29 4.01
C SER A 24 0.57 -6.79 3.82
N GLY A 25 0.67 -6.27 2.59
CA GLY A 25 0.35 -4.87 2.26
C GLY A 25 -1.14 -4.56 2.52
N ARG A 26 -2.02 -5.46 2.07
CA ARG A 26 -3.47 -5.41 2.37
C ARG A 26 -3.73 -5.36 3.89
N ARG A 27 -3.07 -6.22 4.66
CA ARG A 27 -3.25 -6.32 6.12
C ARG A 27 -2.81 -5.04 6.81
N ARG A 28 -1.69 -4.43 6.40
CA ARG A 28 -1.22 -3.14 6.94
C ARG A 28 -2.26 -2.03 6.69
N TRP A 29 -2.76 -1.90 5.47
CA TRP A 29 -3.79 -0.90 5.13
C TRP A 29 -5.11 -1.12 5.86
N ASN A 30 -5.53 -2.37 6.08
CA ASN A 30 -6.76 -2.68 6.84
C ASN A 30 -6.66 -2.35 8.34
N THR A 31 -5.47 -2.08 8.89
CA THR A 31 -5.36 -1.54 10.25
C THR A 31 -5.94 -0.13 10.37
N ARG A 32 -5.93 0.64 9.27
CA ARG A 32 -6.33 2.06 9.22
C ARG A 32 -5.54 2.93 10.20
N ASP A 33 -4.32 2.51 10.54
CA ASP A 33 -3.35 3.24 11.36
C ASP A 33 -2.34 3.94 10.44
N ALA A 34 -2.46 5.27 10.33
CA ALA A 34 -1.65 6.08 9.43
C ALA A 34 -0.15 5.99 9.75
N ALA A 35 0.22 6.09 11.02
CA ALA A 35 1.60 6.00 11.46
C ALA A 35 2.20 4.63 11.14
N ARG A 36 1.46 3.55 11.44
CA ARG A 36 1.88 2.19 11.11
C ARG A 36 2.00 1.98 9.60
N VAL A 37 1.10 2.51 8.80
CA VAL A 37 1.13 2.34 7.34
C VAL A 37 2.30 3.11 6.72
N ALA A 38 2.56 4.33 7.18
CA ALA A 38 3.63 5.19 6.71
C ALA A 38 5.04 4.58 6.87
N LEU A 39 5.24 3.69 7.85
CA LEU A 39 6.52 2.99 8.05
C LEU A 39 6.93 2.04 6.91
N ALA A 40 6.04 1.73 5.95
CA ALA A 40 6.36 0.92 4.79
C ALA A 40 7.04 1.69 3.64
N TYR A 41 7.21 3.01 3.79
CA TYR A 41 7.68 3.91 2.74
C TYR A 41 9.00 4.56 3.13
N THR A 42 9.85 4.92 2.17
CA THR A 42 11.08 5.68 2.44
C THR A 42 10.75 7.06 3.03
N LEU A 43 11.72 7.72 3.67
CA LEU A 43 11.51 9.06 4.25
C LEU A 43 11.15 10.10 3.18
N ASP A 44 11.69 9.92 1.97
CA ASP A 44 11.56 10.75 0.77
C ASP A 44 10.59 10.16 -0.28
N THR A 45 9.69 9.25 0.13
CA THR A 45 8.74 8.57 -0.77
C THR A 45 7.92 9.57 -1.60
N GLN A 46 7.68 9.26 -2.88
CA GLN A 46 6.97 10.14 -3.80
C GLN A 46 5.67 9.49 -4.23
N TRP A 47 4.53 10.05 -3.84
CA TRP A 47 3.22 9.49 -4.21
C TRP A 47 2.46 10.37 -5.17
N ARG A 48 1.66 9.71 -6.00
CA ARG A 48 0.46 10.30 -6.59
C ARG A 48 -0.75 9.44 -6.25
N ASN A 49 -1.63 9.93 -5.39
CA ASN A 49 -2.92 9.29 -5.10
C ASN A 49 -4.04 10.08 -5.80
N ARG A 50 -4.61 9.51 -6.87
CA ARG A 50 -5.56 10.22 -7.75
C ARG A 50 -4.94 11.53 -8.28
N ALA A 51 -5.45 12.69 -7.85
CA ALA A 51 -4.97 14.01 -8.22
C ALA A 51 -4.14 14.68 -7.10
N GLU A 52 -3.89 13.97 -5.99
CA GLU A 52 -3.12 14.47 -4.85
C GLU A 52 -1.71 13.88 -4.86
N PHE A 53 -0.75 14.69 -4.44
CA PHE A 53 0.67 14.34 -4.41
C PHE A 53 1.18 14.41 -2.98
N ALA A 54 2.11 13.52 -2.64
CA ALA A 54 2.82 13.58 -1.37
C ALA A 54 4.32 13.46 -1.62
N ASP A 55 5.06 14.41 -1.07
CA ASP A 55 6.52 14.49 -1.09
C ASP A 55 7.04 14.17 0.31
N GLY A 56 7.39 12.89 0.51
CA GLY A 56 7.93 12.35 1.76
C GLY A 56 6.91 11.67 2.68
N ARG A 57 7.43 10.86 3.60
CA ARG A 57 6.66 9.99 4.50
C ARG A 57 5.68 10.77 5.38
N ALA A 58 6.06 11.96 5.82
CA ALA A 58 5.20 12.80 6.67
C ALA A 58 3.93 13.25 5.92
N GLN A 59 4.06 13.64 4.65
CA GLN A 59 2.91 14.03 3.83
C GLN A 59 2.03 12.82 3.50
N ALA A 60 2.64 11.67 3.22
CA ALA A 60 1.94 10.41 3.04
C ALA A 60 1.13 10.01 4.30
N GLN A 61 1.70 10.15 5.50
CA GLN A 61 0.98 9.91 6.75
C GLN A 61 -0.21 10.86 6.90
N ALA A 62 -0.01 12.16 6.68
CA ALA A 62 -1.09 13.15 6.76
C ALA A 62 -2.22 12.87 5.76
N PHE A 63 -1.89 12.40 4.55
CA PHE A 63 -2.88 11.93 3.58
C PHE A 63 -3.70 10.76 4.14
N LEU A 64 -3.06 9.75 4.73
CA LEU A 64 -3.73 8.59 5.30
C LEU A 64 -4.66 8.96 6.46
N GLU A 65 -4.24 9.90 7.31
CA GLU A 65 -5.08 10.43 8.40
C GLU A 65 -6.36 11.08 7.86
N ARG A 66 -6.26 11.92 6.81
CA ARG A 66 -7.45 12.51 6.16
C ARG A 66 -8.32 11.44 5.48
N LYS A 67 -7.68 10.48 4.81
CA LYS A 67 -8.37 9.39 4.11
C LYS A 67 -9.29 8.62 5.05
N TRP A 68 -8.80 8.17 6.20
CA TRP A 68 -9.59 7.35 7.13
C TRP A 68 -10.51 8.13 8.06
N LYS A 69 -10.39 9.47 8.13
CA LYS A 69 -11.45 10.32 8.68
C LYS A 69 -12.68 10.36 7.78
N LYS A 70 -12.48 10.25 6.45
CA LYS A 70 -13.56 10.28 5.46
C LYS A 70 -14.10 8.89 5.12
N GLU A 71 -13.21 7.92 4.96
CA GLU A 71 -13.55 6.58 4.46
C GLU A 71 -13.82 5.62 5.62
N LEU A 72 -15.05 5.66 6.13
CA LEU A 72 -15.49 4.88 7.29
C LEU A 72 -15.72 3.41 6.92
N ASP A 73 -15.54 2.52 7.90
CA ASP A 73 -15.61 1.06 7.73
C ASP A 73 -14.81 0.50 6.54
N TYR A 74 -13.70 1.18 6.22
CA TYR A 74 -12.80 0.83 5.13
C TYR A 74 -12.35 -0.63 5.17
N ARG A 75 -12.57 -1.35 4.07
CA ARG A 75 -12.17 -2.75 3.85
C ARG A 75 -11.52 -2.92 2.49
N LEU A 76 -10.24 -3.25 2.47
CA LEU A 76 -9.43 -3.39 1.26
C LEU A 76 -9.14 -4.84 0.91
N ILE A 77 -9.14 -5.15 -0.39
CA ILE A 77 -8.56 -6.35 -0.99
C ILE A 77 -7.58 -5.90 -2.08
N LYS A 78 -6.39 -6.51 -2.08
CA LYS A 78 -5.36 -6.31 -3.10
C LYS A 78 -5.03 -7.65 -3.75
N ALA A 79 -4.73 -7.63 -5.04
CA ALA A 79 -4.29 -8.78 -5.82
C ALA A 79 -3.11 -8.38 -6.72
N LEU A 80 -2.04 -9.16 -6.66
CA LEU A 80 -0.88 -9.02 -7.55
C LEU A 80 -1.32 -9.09 -9.02
N TRP A 81 -0.81 -8.18 -9.84
CA TRP A 81 -1.00 -8.19 -11.30
C TRP A 81 0.28 -8.59 -12.04
N LEU A 82 1.38 -7.89 -11.74
CA LEU A 82 2.69 -8.13 -12.34
C LEU A 82 3.78 -7.78 -11.32
N TYR A 83 4.95 -8.39 -11.45
CA TYR A 83 6.16 -8.00 -10.72
C TYR A 83 7.37 -8.12 -11.65
N GLY A 84 8.41 -7.35 -11.39
CA GLY A 84 9.69 -7.40 -12.09
C GLY A 84 10.69 -6.46 -11.43
N ASP A 85 11.96 -6.86 -11.40
CA ASP A 85 13.05 -6.13 -10.72
C ASP A 85 12.64 -5.64 -9.33
N HIS A 86 12.58 -4.33 -9.11
CA HIS A 86 12.20 -3.69 -7.84
C HIS A 86 10.79 -3.07 -7.92
N ARG A 87 9.92 -3.55 -8.81
CA ARG A 87 8.58 -3.03 -9.07
C ARG A 87 7.49 -4.08 -8.97
N ILE A 88 6.33 -3.66 -8.46
CA ILE A 88 5.12 -4.48 -8.37
C ILE A 88 3.91 -3.67 -8.87
N ALA A 89 3.09 -4.27 -9.73
CA ALA A 89 1.78 -3.75 -10.10
C ALA A 89 0.68 -4.54 -9.38
N VAL A 90 -0.28 -3.82 -8.79
CA VAL A 90 -1.36 -4.38 -7.97
C VAL A 90 -2.70 -3.84 -8.43
N ARG A 91 -3.70 -4.73 -8.50
CA ARG A 91 -5.11 -4.35 -8.59
C ARG A 91 -5.73 -4.41 -7.22
N TYR A 92 -6.67 -3.52 -6.93
CA TYR A 92 -7.34 -3.53 -5.65
C TYR A 92 -8.77 -3.00 -5.73
N ALA A 93 -9.56 -3.38 -4.74
CA ALA A 93 -10.87 -2.82 -4.48
C ALA A 93 -11.02 -2.58 -2.98
N TYR A 94 -11.67 -1.49 -2.60
CA TYR A 94 -12.07 -1.25 -1.22
C TYR A 94 -13.49 -0.73 -1.12
N GLU A 95 -14.16 -1.14 -0.04
CA GLU A 95 -15.49 -0.66 0.34
C GLU A 95 -15.38 0.23 1.56
N TRP A 96 -16.24 1.25 1.60
CA TRP A 96 -16.32 2.22 2.68
C TRP A 96 -17.66 2.97 2.60
N HIS A 97 -18.01 3.73 3.64
CA HIS A 97 -19.11 4.68 3.59
C HIS A 97 -18.71 6.06 4.11
N ASP A 98 -19.40 7.10 3.67
CA ASP A 98 -19.22 8.45 4.21
C ASP A 98 -19.99 8.64 5.53
N ASP A 99 -19.90 9.83 6.12
CA ASP A 99 -20.61 10.22 7.35
C ASP A 99 -22.13 10.33 7.17
N SER A 100 -22.60 10.37 5.92
CA SER A 100 -24.02 10.34 5.54
C SER A 100 -24.54 8.91 5.35
N GLY A 101 -23.67 7.90 5.47
CA GLY A 101 -24.03 6.48 5.35
C GLY A 101 -24.11 5.96 3.90
N HIS A 102 -23.69 6.75 2.91
CA HIS A 102 -23.64 6.28 1.53
C HIS A 102 -22.47 5.32 1.34
N TRP A 103 -22.74 4.12 0.81
CA TRP A 103 -21.73 3.11 0.56
C TRP A 103 -21.10 3.26 -0.82
N PHE A 104 -19.79 3.09 -0.86
CA PHE A 104 -18.99 3.16 -2.07
C PHE A 104 -18.12 1.93 -2.21
N ARG A 105 -17.91 1.51 -3.46
CA ARG A 105 -16.84 0.60 -3.83
C ARG A 105 -15.90 1.30 -4.79
N SER A 106 -14.64 1.40 -4.39
CA SER A 106 -13.58 2.02 -5.18
C SER A 106 -12.68 0.95 -5.77
N TYR A 107 -12.50 1.00 -7.09
CA TYR A 107 -11.59 0.14 -7.84
C TYR A 107 -10.32 0.92 -8.18
N GLY A 108 -9.16 0.27 -8.13
CA GLY A 108 -7.92 0.95 -8.45
C GLY A 108 -6.76 0.03 -8.84
N ASN A 109 -5.74 0.69 -9.37
CA ASN A 109 -4.46 0.12 -9.74
C ASN A 109 -3.36 0.94 -9.06
N GLU A 110 -2.44 0.24 -8.41
CA GLU A 110 -1.26 0.83 -7.77
C GLU A 110 -0.02 0.19 -8.37
N ASN A 111 0.99 1.01 -8.65
CA ASN A 111 2.31 0.54 -9.06
C ASN A 111 3.30 1.00 -7.99
N TRP A 112 4.05 0.06 -7.44
CA TRP A 112 5.00 0.30 -6.38
C TRP A 112 6.41 0.11 -6.89
N GLU A 113 7.30 1.00 -6.47
CA GLU A 113 8.74 0.89 -6.65
C GLU A 113 9.42 0.82 -5.28
N PHE A 114 10.30 -0.16 -5.11
CA PHE A 114 10.99 -0.41 -3.86
C PHE A 114 12.45 0.06 -3.93
N ALA A 115 12.92 0.69 -2.86
CA ALA A 115 14.33 0.98 -2.65
C ALA A 115 15.10 -0.29 -2.26
N ALA A 116 16.43 -0.20 -2.26
CA ALA A 116 17.31 -1.32 -1.92
C ALA A 116 17.12 -1.86 -0.49
N ASP A 117 16.55 -1.08 0.42
CA ASP A 117 16.23 -1.47 1.80
C ASP A 117 14.86 -2.15 1.96
N GLY A 118 14.10 -2.30 0.85
CA GLY A 118 12.78 -2.91 0.83
C GLY A 118 11.62 -1.97 1.18
N LEU A 119 11.87 -0.66 1.38
CA LEU A 119 10.82 0.35 1.56
C LEU A 119 10.31 0.86 0.21
N MET A 120 9.04 1.28 0.15
CA MET A 120 8.44 1.84 -1.06
C MET A 120 8.90 3.30 -1.27
N GLN A 121 9.53 3.57 -2.40
CA GLN A 121 9.96 4.92 -2.80
C GLN A 121 8.98 5.60 -3.76
N ARG A 122 8.15 4.84 -4.49
CA ARG A 122 7.09 5.36 -5.38
C ARG A 122 5.86 4.46 -5.41
#